data_AF-A0A5P8NYX4-F1
#
_entry.id   AF-A0A5P8NYX4-F1
#
_cell.length_a   1.000
_cell.length_b   1.000
_cell.length_c   1.000
_cell.angle_alpha   90.00
_cell.angle_beta   90.00
_cell.angle_gamma   90.00
#
_symmetry.space_group_name_H-M   'P 1'
#
loop_
_entity.id
_entity.type
_entity.pdbx_description
1 polymer ?
#
loop_
_entity_poly.entity_id
_entity_poly.type
_entity_poly.pdbx_seq_one_letter_code
_entity_poly.pdbx_strand_id
1 'polypeptide(L)' 'MDDWVIAMMLGASIFLGAVALFAFLWAIKNGQFDDEEKFLNAAKFDNEDDLNDAVNIERKKEELKKNYRPE' A
#
# COMPACT_ATOMS: atom_id res chain seq x y z
N MET A 1 -38.31 -11.50 -17.67
CA MET A 1 -37.62 -10.82 -16.57
C MET A 1 -38.44 -9.61 -16.24
N ASP A 2 -38.74 -9.41 -14.97
CA ASP A 2 -39.58 -8.29 -14.56
C ASP A 2 -38.79 -6.98 -14.68
N ASP A 3 -39.44 -5.92 -15.16
CA ASP A 3 -38.81 -4.59 -15.33
C ASP A 3 -38.19 -4.08 -14.03
N TRP A 4 -38.81 -4.45 -12.91
CA TRP A 4 -38.29 -4.19 -11.56
C TRP A 4 -36.92 -4.83 -11.30
N VAL A 5 -36.73 -6.08 -11.76
CA VAL A 5 -35.46 -6.80 -11.63
C VAL A 5 -34.38 -6.11 -12.47
N ILE A 6 -34.72 -5.68 -13.69
CA ILE A 6 -33.80 -4.96 -14.57
C ILE A 6 -33.40 -3.62 -13.94
N ALA A 7 -34.35 -2.87 -13.39
CA ALA A 7 -34.08 -1.61 -12.71
C ALA A 7 -33.17 -1.78 -11.49
N MET A 8 -33.39 -2.83 -10.69
CA MET A 8 -32.52 -3.17 -9.56
C MET A 8 -31.10 -3.54 -10.00
N MET A 9 -30.94 -4.34 -11.06
CA MET A 9 -29.63 -4.72 -11.61
C MET A 9 -28.86 -3.50 -12.14
N LEU A 10 -29.54 -2.61 -12.87
CA LEU A 10 -28.94 -1.37 -13.36
C LEU A 10 -28.57 -0.42 -12.21
N GLY A 11 -29.48 -0.23 -11.24
CA GLY A 11 -29.22 0.60 -10.07
C GLY A 11 -28.02 0.11 -9.25
N ALA A 12 -27.98 -1.19 -8.96
CA ALA A 12 -26.89 -1.80 -8.21
C ALA A 12 -25.54 -1.71 -8.94
N SER A 13 -25.51 -1.95 -10.25
CA SER A 13 -24.28 -1.88 -11.04
C SER A 13 -23.73 -0.46 -11.16
N ILE A 14 -24.59 0.53 -11.41
CA ILE A 14 -24.19 1.95 -11.44
C ILE A 14 -23.72 2.40 -10.06
N PHE A 15 -24.42 2.00 -8.99
CA PHE A 15 -24.03 2.35 -7.63
C PHE A 15 -22.66 1.77 -7.25
N LEU A 16 -22.44 0.48 -7.50
CA LEU A 16 -21.14 -0.15 -7.24
C LEU A 16 -20.02 0.47 -8.09
N GLY A 17 -20.30 0.78 -9.35
CA GLY A 17 -19.36 1.48 -10.23
C GLY A 17 -19.00 2.87 -9.70
N ALA A 18 -19.98 3.63 -9.21
CA ALA A 18 -19.74 4.94 -8.61
C ALA A 18 -18.89 4.83 -7.33
N VAL A 19 -19.21 3.89 -6.43
CA VAL A 19 -18.43 3.65 -5.20
C VAL A 19 -16.98 3.29 -5.54
N ALA A 20 -16.78 2.38 -6.49
CA ALA A 20 -15.43 2.00 -6.93
C ALA A 20 -14.66 3.19 -7.53
N LEU A 21 -15.32 4.03 -8.33
CA LEU A 21 -14.72 5.23 -8.91
C LEU A 21 -14.33 6.24 -7.82
N PHE A 22 -15.19 6.48 -6.83
CA PHE A 22 -14.87 7.37 -5.71
C PHE A 22 -13.70 6.85 -4.88
N ALA A 23 -13.68 5.55 -4.59
CA ALA A 23 -12.57 4.92 -3.88
C ALA A 23 -11.25 5.04 -4.67
N PHE A 24 -11.29 4.82 -5.98
CA PHE A 24 -10.13 4.98 -6.86
C PHE A 24 -9.59 6.41 -6.90
N LEU A 25 -10.47 7.41 -7.07
CA LEU A 25 -10.07 8.82 -7.05
C LEU A 25 -9.51 9.25 -5.68
N TRP A 26 -10.07 8.73 -4.58
CA TRP A 26 -9.55 8.95 -3.23
C TRP A 26 -8.18 8.32 -3.04
N ALA A 27 -7.96 7.11 -3.55
CA ALA A 27 -6.67 6.41 -3.51
C ALA A 27 -5.57 7.18 -4.26
N ILE A 28 -5.88 7.71 -5.45
CA ILE A 28 -4.96 8.58 -6.21
C ILE A 28 -4.65 9.85 -5.41
N LYS A 29 -5.68 10.53 -4.89
CA LYS A 29 -5.49 11.78 -4.14
C LYS A 29 -4.63 11.59 -2.89
N ASN A 30 -4.73 10.43 -2.25
CA ASN A 30 -3.97 10.11 -1.04
C ASN A 30 -2.58 9.52 -1.32
N GLY A 31 -2.17 9.41 -2.59
CA GLY A 31 -0.86 8.85 -2.93
C GLY A 31 -0.73 7.37 -2.60
N GLN A 32 -1.81 6.58 -2.61
CA GLN A 32 -1.74 5.13 -2.33
C GLN A 32 -0.88 4.38 -3.37
N PHE A 33 -0.58 5.02 -4.50
CA PHE A 33 0.28 4.51 -5.56
C PHE A 33 1.70 5.11 -5.54
N ASP A 34 2.01 6.04 -4.64
CA ASP A 34 3.35 6.65 -4.56
C ASP A 34 4.41 5.68 -4.00
N ASP A 35 4.01 4.54 -3.44
CA ASP A 35 4.94 3.50 -2.96
C ASP A 35 5.66 2.75 -4.10
N GLU A 36 5.25 2.89 -5.36
CA GLU A 36 5.96 2.30 -6.51
C GLU A 36 7.38 2.89 -6.69
N GLU A 37 7.59 4.16 -6.37
CA GLU A 37 8.93 4.76 -6.42
C GLU A 37 9.90 4.07 -5.45
N LYS A 38 9.41 3.59 -4.30
CA LYS A 38 10.24 2.87 -3.34
C LYS A 38 10.69 1.50 -3.85
N PHE A 39 9.82 0.78 -4.56
CA PHE A 39 10.17 -0.50 -5.18
C PHE A 39 11.08 -0.35 -6.41
N LEU A 40 10.84 0.67 -7.24
CA LEU A 40 11.67 0.94 -8.41
C LEU A 40 13.02 1.56 -8.04
N ASN A 41 13.09 2.41 -7.02
CA ASN A 41 14.36 2.95 -6.51
C ASN A 41 15.20 1.86 -5.84
N ALA A 42 14.60 0.96 -5.05
CA ALA A 42 15.31 -0.17 -4.47
C ALA A 42 15.88 -1.14 -5.54
N ALA A 43 15.24 -1.25 -6.70
CA ALA A 43 15.75 -2.08 -7.80
C ALA A 43 16.80 -1.37 -8.69
N LYS A 44 16.82 -0.03 -8.69
CA LYS A 44 17.64 0.77 -9.61
C LYS A 44 18.86 1.40 -8.95
N PHE A 45 18.86 1.56 -7.64
CA PHE A 45 19.93 2.17 -6.87
C PHE A 45 20.36 1.26 -5.72
N ASP A 46 21.22 0.27 -6.00
CA ASP A 46 22.15 -0.26 -4.99
C ASP A 46 23.16 0.85 -4.63
N ASN A 47 22.73 1.90 -3.92
CA ASN A 47 23.59 2.99 -3.48
C ASN A 47 24.15 2.73 -2.08
N GLU A 48 25.30 3.34 -1.76
CA GLU A 48 25.98 3.20 -0.45
C GLU A 48 25.06 3.50 0.75
N ASP A 49 24.06 4.37 0.58
CA ASP A 49 23.08 4.72 1.61
C ASP A 49 22.19 3.53 2.02
N ASP A 50 21.77 2.67 1.07
CA ASP A 50 21.00 1.46 1.38
C ASP A 50 21.86 0.43 2.13
N LEU A 51 23.16 0.37 1.81
CA LEU A 51 24.14 -0.43 2.56
C LEU A 51 24.27 0.06 4.01
N ASN A 52 24.33 1.38 4.21
CA ASN A 52 24.38 1.99 5.54
C ASN A 52 23.08 1.78 6.32
N ASP A 53 21.92 1.84 5.66
CA ASP A 53 20.63 1.57 6.28
C ASP A 53 20.48 0.10 6.68
N ALA A 54 20.93 -0.84 5.84
CA ALA A 54 20.98 -2.26 6.19
C ALA A 54 21.84 -2.51 7.45
N VAL A 55 23.03 -1.91 7.51
CA VAL A 55 23.92 -1.98 8.68
C VAL A 55 23.27 -1.36 9.92
N ASN A 56 22.56 -0.24 9.78
CA ASN A 56 21.86 0.40 10.89
C ASN A 56 20.68 -0.44 11.42
N ILE A 57 19.97 -1.13 10.53
CA ILE A 57 18.89 -2.07 10.89
C ILE A 57 19.47 -3.27 11.65
N GLU A 58 20.60 -3.81 11.20
CA GLU A 58 21.28 -4.93 11.84
C GLU A 58 21.78 -4.56 13.23
N ARG A 59 22.43 -3.39 13.36
CA ARG A 59 22.90 -2.83 14.63
C ARG A 59 21.74 -2.60 15.62
N LYS A 60 20.60 -2.08 15.16
CA LYS A 60 19.39 -1.94 16.00
C LYS A 60 18.86 -3.30 16.47
N LYS A 61 18.85 -4.33 15.62
CA LYS A 61 18.44 -5.69 16.02
C LYS A 61 19.37 -6.28 17.08
N GLU A 62 20.67 -6.06 16.95
CA GLU A 62 21.65 -6.52 17.95
C GLU A 62 21.48 -5.79 19.28
N GLU A 63 21.30 -4.47 19.27
CA GLU A 63 21.02 -3.68 20.47
C GLU A 63 19.75 -4.14 21.18
N LEU A 64 18.68 -4.42 20.43
CA LEU A 64 17.43 -4.96 20.97
C LEU A 64 17.63 -6.34 21.59
N LYS A 65 18.38 -7.24 20.94
CA LYS A 65 18.73 -8.55 21.51
C LYS A 65 19.58 -8.44 22.77
N LYS A 66 20.50 -7.48 22.82
CA LYS A 66 21.40 -7.26 23.95
C LYS A 66 20.69 -6.63 25.15
N ASN A 67 19.71 -5.77 24.87
CA ASN A 67 18.83 -5.17 25.87
C ASN A 67 17.59 -6.01 26.19
N TYR A 68 17.40 -7.15 25.51
CA TYR A 68 16.33 -8.09 25.82
C TYR A 68 16.61 -8.75 27.17
N ARG A 69 15.93 -8.27 28.20
CA ARG A 69 15.83 -8.94 29.49
C ARG A 69 14.54 -9.77 29.48
N PRO A 70 14.62 -11.11 29.44
CA PRO A 70 13.46 -11.93 29.70
C PRO A 70 13.09 -11.76 31.17
N GLU A 71 11.86 -11.30 31.40
CA GLU A 71 11.20 -11.29 32.72
C GLU A 71 10.78 -12.68 33.20
#